data_AF-A0AAX0K6E1-F1
#
_entry.id   AF-A0AAX0K6E1-F1
#
_cell.length_a   1.000
_cell.length_b   1.000
_cell.length_c   1.000
_cell.angle_alpha   90.00
_cell.angle_beta   90.00
_cell.angle_gamma   90.00
#
_symmetry.space_group_name_H-M   'P 1'
#
loop_
_entity.id
_entity.type
_entity.pdbx_description
1 polymer ?
#
loop_
_entity_poly.entity_id
_entity_poly.type
_entity_poly.pdbx_seq_one_letter_code
_entity_poly.pdbx_strand_id
1 'polypeptide(L)'
;MKTLDIRVAFSAVDRLTRPTENARRMMGQLGDSIQRTQGAIKNLERHARSFDRAREAANKAGNGIARAQRQLSALQQIQRAGTVLSDKQKKLMNDLSLKLERLNEVRAREVQRMRELGGELRR
;
A
#
# COMPACT_ATOMS: atom_id res chain seq x y z
N MET A 1 46.99 -52.49 -30.11
CA MET A 1 46.09 -52.16 -28.97
C MET A 1 46.40 -50.74 -28.47
N LYS A 2 45.74 -49.71 -29.01
CA LYS A 2 45.80 -48.33 -28.50
C LYS A 2 44.46 -47.63 -28.78
N THR A 3 43.45 -47.99 -28.00
CA THR A 3 42.10 -47.38 -28.08
C THR A 3 41.43 -47.25 -26.71
N LEU A 4 42.16 -47.56 -25.63
CA LEU A 4 41.62 -47.61 -24.26
C LEU A 4 41.90 -46.34 -23.44
N ASP A 5 42.73 -45.41 -23.91
CA ASP A 5 43.10 -44.21 -23.13
C ASP A 5 42.17 -43.00 -23.35
N ILE A 6 41.53 -42.87 -24.51
CA ILE A 6 40.77 -41.65 -24.83
C ILE A 6 39.33 -41.72 -24.29
N ARG A 7 38.68 -42.89 -24.30
CA ARG A 7 37.28 -43.03 -23.81
C ARG A 7 37.14 -42.92 -22.28
N VAL A 8 38.17 -43.29 -21.53
CA VAL A 8 38.20 -43.14 -20.07
C VAL A 8 38.45 -41.67 -19.69
N ALA A 9 39.28 -40.95 -20.45
CA ALA A 9 39.52 -39.52 -20.24
C ALA A 9 38.25 -38.68 -20.49
N PHE A 10 37.49 -38.94 -21.57
CA PHE A 10 36.24 -38.21 -21.84
C PHE A 10 35.13 -38.48 -20.82
N SER A 11 35.04 -39.70 -20.29
CA SER A 11 34.04 -40.06 -19.26
C SER A 11 34.40 -39.52 -17.87
N ALA A 12 35.69 -39.33 -17.56
CA ALA A 12 36.13 -38.62 -16.36
C ALA A 12 35.86 -37.10 -16.47
N VAL A 13 36.04 -36.50 -17.64
CA VAL A 13 35.67 -35.10 -17.90
C VAL A 13 34.15 -34.90 -17.77
N ASP A 14 33.33 -35.79 -18.34
CA ASP A 14 31.85 -35.70 -18.25
C ASP A 14 31.31 -35.91 -16.82
N ARG A 15 32.02 -36.68 -15.97
CA ARG A 15 31.68 -36.82 -14.55
C ARG A 15 32.13 -35.63 -13.69
N LEU A 16 33.17 -34.90 -14.09
CA LEU A 16 33.72 -33.75 -13.37
C LEU A 16 32.97 -32.43 -13.72
N THR A 17 32.37 -32.33 -14.90
CA THR A 17 31.61 -31.15 -15.35
C THR A 17 30.16 -31.13 -14.86
N ARG A 18 29.54 -32.29 -14.58
CA ARG A 18 28.16 -32.38 -14.06
C ARG A 18 27.94 -31.67 -12.72
N PRO A 19 28.81 -31.81 -11.70
CA PRO A 19 28.68 -31.06 -10.44
C PRO A 19 28.81 -29.54 -10.64
N THR A 20 29.69 -29.11 -11.54
CA THR A 20 29.91 -27.68 -11.81
C THR A 20 28.79 -27.05 -12.63
N GLU A 21 28.19 -27.77 -13.56
CA GLU A 21 26.96 -27.33 -14.23
C GLU A 21 25.75 -27.31 -13.29
N ASN A 22 25.60 -28.34 -12.45
CA ASN A 22 24.53 -28.36 -11.44
C ASN A 22 24.70 -27.21 -10.44
N ALA A 23 25.93 -26.93 -10.00
CA ALA A 23 26.23 -25.78 -9.16
C ALA A 23 25.94 -24.44 -9.87
N ARG A 24 26.28 -24.29 -11.16
CA ARG A 24 25.94 -23.08 -11.95
C ARG A 24 24.43 -22.91 -12.10
N ARG A 25 23.69 -23.99 -12.35
CA ARG A 25 22.21 -23.96 -12.42
C ARG A 25 21.59 -23.61 -11.07
N MET A 26 22.10 -24.20 -9.98
CA MET A 26 21.66 -23.89 -8.62
C MET A 26 21.96 -22.45 -8.22
N MET A 27 23.14 -21.92 -8.59
CA MET A 27 23.49 -20.51 -8.37
C MET A 27 22.64 -19.55 -9.22
N GLY A 28 22.29 -19.93 -10.45
CA GLY A 28 21.32 -19.18 -11.28
C GLY A 28 19.92 -19.16 -10.65
N GLN A 29 19.43 -20.30 -10.19
CA GLN A 29 18.13 -20.41 -9.49
C GLN A 29 18.12 -19.66 -8.15
N LEU A 30 19.22 -19.66 -7.42
CA LEU A 30 19.38 -18.88 -6.19
C LEU A 30 19.41 -17.38 -6.50
N GLY A 31 20.15 -16.95 -7.53
CA GLY A 31 20.19 -15.57 -8.00
C GLY A 31 18.80 -15.06 -8.40
N ASP A 32 18.05 -15.86 -9.16
CA ASP A 32 16.66 -15.57 -9.53
C ASP A 32 15.75 -15.47 -8.30
N SER A 33 15.92 -16.37 -7.33
CA SER A 33 15.15 -16.36 -6.08
C SER A 33 15.45 -15.13 -5.23
N ILE A 34 16.73 -14.73 -5.15
CA ILE A 34 17.15 -13.50 -4.47
C ILE A 34 16.60 -12.27 -5.18
N GLN A 35 16.67 -12.21 -6.51
CA GLN A 35 16.14 -11.10 -7.29
C GLN A 35 14.61 -10.97 -7.15
N ARG A 36 13.88 -12.10 -7.17
CA ARG A 36 12.42 -12.13 -6.91
C ARG A 36 12.12 -11.66 -5.49
N THR A 37 12.90 -12.09 -4.49
CA THR A 37 12.74 -11.68 -3.09
C THR A 37 13.00 -10.18 -2.91
N GLN A 38 14.05 -9.64 -3.52
CA GLN A 38 14.34 -8.20 -3.51
C GLN A 38 13.23 -7.39 -4.20
N GLY A 39 12.66 -7.91 -5.30
CA GLY A 39 11.50 -7.31 -5.97
C GLY A 39 10.27 -7.28 -5.07
N ALA A 40 9.98 -8.38 -4.38
CA ALA A 40 8.88 -8.48 -3.43
C ALA A 40 9.03 -7.49 -2.26
N ILE A 41 10.24 -7.34 -1.71
CA ILE A 41 10.54 -6.37 -0.63
C ILE A 41 10.31 -4.92 -1.10
N LYS A 42 10.81 -4.55 -2.30
CA LYS A 42 10.59 -3.21 -2.86
C LYS A 42 9.11 -2.90 -3.09
N ASN A 43 8.36 -3.90 -3.54
CA ASN A 43 6.91 -3.77 -3.69
C ASN A 43 6.23 -3.59 -2.33
N LEU A 44 6.59 -4.39 -1.33
CA LEU A 44 6.08 -4.27 0.04
C LEU A 44 6.32 -2.86 0.62
N GLU A 45 7.53 -2.32 0.48
CA GLU A 45 7.85 -0.95 0.92
C GLU A 45 6.98 0.11 0.21
N ARG A 46 6.74 -0.05 -1.10
CA ARG A 46 5.86 0.86 -1.86
C ARG A 46 4.41 0.80 -1.38
N HIS A 47 3.90 -0.39 -1.09
CA HIS A 47 2.54 -0.58 -0.58
C HIS A 47 2.42 -0.01 0.85
N ALA A 48 3.40 -0.25 1.71
CA ALA A 48 3.46 0.33 3.06
C ALA A 48 3.43 1.88 3.02
N ARG A 49 4.28 2.52 2.20
CA ARG A 49 4.26 3.98 2.04
C ARG A 49 2.93 4.51 1.50
N SER A 50 2.26 3.76 0.62
CA SER A 50 0.96 4.14 0.09
C SER A 50 -0.16 3.99 1.12
N PHE A 51 -0.06 2.96 1.97
CA PHE A 51 -0.94 2.75 3.11
C PHE A 51 -0.80 3.88 4.14
N ASP A 52 0.44 4.26 4.48
CA ASP A 52 0.71 5.35 5.42
C ASP A 52 0.13 6.69 4.93
N ARG A 53 0.27 6.99 3.64
CA ARG A 53 -0.34 8.19 3.03
C ARG A 53 -1.87 8.15 3.09
N ALA A 54 -2.49 7.02 2.77
CA ALA A 54 -3.94 6.87 2.85
C ALA A 54 -4.44 7.01 4.30
N ARG A 55 -3.70 6.45 5.26
CA ARG A 55 -3.97 6.58 6.69
C ARG A 55 -3.88 8.03 7.16
N GLU A 56 -2.83 8.75 6.77
CA GLU A 56 -2.65 10.15 7.13
C GLU A 56 -3.77 11.03 6.55
N ALA A 57 -4.14 10.81 5.28
CA ALA A 57 -5.25 11.50 4.63
C ALA A 57 -6.60 11.23 5.33
N ALA A 58 -6.87 9.97 5.69
CA ALA A 58 -8.06 9.58 6.44
C ALA A 58 -8.11 10.24 7.83
N ASN A 59 -6.98 10.29 8.54
CA ASN A 59 -6.87 10.96 9.84
C ASN A 59 -7.11 12.47 9.72
N LYS A 60 -6.52 13.11 8.70
CA LYS A 60 -6.72 14.54 8.42
C LYS A 60 -8.19 14.84 8.11
N ALA A 61 -8.84 14.00 7.31
CA ALA A 61 -10.27 14.11 7.02
C ALA A 61 -11.12 13.93 8.29
N GLY A 62 -10.80 12.93 9.14
CA GLY A 62 -11.44 12.73 10.45
C GLY A 62 -11.34 13.95 11.37
N ASN A 63 -10.16 14.54 11.50
CA ASN A 63 -9.95 15.77 12.26
C ASN A 63 -10.71 16.97 11.66
N GLY A 64 -10.88 17.00 10.35
CA GLY A 64 -11.72 17.98 9.65
C GLY A 64 -13.20 17.80 10.00
N ILE A 65 -13.69 16.56 9.97
CA ILE A 65 -15.08 16.20 10.30
C ILE A 65 -15.39 16.61 11.73
N ALA A 66 -14.55 16.22 12.70
CA ALA A 66 -14.77 16.57 14.12
C ALA A 66 -14.79 18.08 14.36
N ARG A 67 -14.02 18.88 13.61
CA ARG A 67 -14.06 20.35 13.69
C ARG A 67 -15.33 20.93 13.09
N ALA A 68 -15.70 20.49 11.88
CA ALA A 68 -16.88 21.00 11.20
C ALA A 68 -18.18 20.58 11.92
N GLN A 69 -18.23 19.37 12.50
CA GLN A 69 -19.34 18.93 13.36
C GLN A 69 -19.49 19.85 14.59
N ARG A 70 -18.40 20.13 15.32
CA ARG A 70 -18.45 21.04 16.47
C ARG A 70 -18.96 22.43 16.11
N GLN A 71 -18.49 23.00 14.99
CA GLN A 71 -18.95 24.30 14.51
C GLN A 71 -20.42 24.28 14.11
N LEU A 72 -20.87 23.24 13.41
CA LEU A 72 -22.26 23.07 13.03
C LEU A 72 -23.16 22.91 14.25
N SER A 73 -22.76 22.11 15.25
CA SER A 73 -23.50 21.93 16.50
C SER A 73 -23.63 23.24 17.28
N ALA A 74 -22.58 24.08 17.33
CA ALA A 74 -22.63 25.39 17.96
C ALA A 74 -23.65 26.32 17.26
N LEU A 75 -23.66 26.34 15.92
CA LEU A 75 -24.63 27.14 15.15
C LEU A 75 -26.06 26.61 15.33
N GLN A 76 -26.25 25.30 15.38
CA GLN A 76 -27.54 24.66 15.67
C GLN A 76 -28.03 24.99 17.08
N GLN A 77 -27.13 25.07 18.07
CA GLN A 77 -27.49 25.46 19.44
C GLN A 77 -27.98 26.91 19.50
N ILE A 78 -27.33 27.83 18.79
CA ILE A 78 -27.76 29.23 18.68
C ILE A 78 -29.16 29.32 18.05
N GLN A 79 -29.40 28.55 16.99
CA GLN A 79 -30.73 28.48 16.36
C GLN A 79 -31.80 27.93 17.31
N ARG A 80 -31.48 26.88 18.06
CA ARG A 80 -32.39 26.26 19.05
C ARG A 80 -32.69 27.16 20.24
N ALA A 81 -31.76 28.06 20.59
CA ALA A 81 -31.97 29.07 21.62
C ALA A 81 -32.95 30.19 21.20
N GLY A 82 -33.68 30.03 20.10
CA GLY A 82 -34.66 30.99 19.60
C GLY A 82 -34.04 32.20 18.90
N THR A 83 -32.72 32.22 18.72
CA THR A 83 -32.05 33.29 17.98
C THR A 83 -32.17 33.03 16.48
N VAL A 84 -32.79 33.95 15.74
CA VAL A 84 -32.83 33.89 14.28
C VAL A 84 -31.40 34.04 13.75
N LEU A 85 -30.93 33.02 13.03
CA LEU A 85 -29.61 33.05 12.40
C LEU A 85 -29.55 34.17 11.36
N SER A 86 -28.48 34.96 11.39
CA SER A 86 -28.15 35.88 10.30
C SER A 86 -27.90 35.12 9.00
N ASP A 87 -28.04 35.78 7.85
CA ASP A 87 -27.80 35.14 6.55
C ASP A 87 -26.35 34.64 6.40
N LYS A 88 -25.40 35.33 7.02
CA LYS A 88 -24.00 34.89 7.12
C LYS A 88 -23.88 33.56 7.88
N GLN A 89 -24.61 33.41 8.98
CA GLN A 89 -24.62 32.17 9.78
C GLN A 89 -25.33 31.03 9.06
N LYS A 90 -26.46 31.30 8.37
CA LYS A 90 -27.14 30.30 7.52
C LYS A 90 -26.24 29.81 6.39
N LYS A 91 -25.55 30.73 5.71
CA LYS A 91 -24.57 30.38 4.67
C LYS A 91 -23.44 29.53 5.24
N LEU A 92 -22.89 29.91 6.40
CA LEU A 92 -21.85 29.14 7.08
C LEU A 92 -22.33 27.72 7.45
N MET A 93 -23.58 27.56 7.90
CA MET A 93 -24.15 26.23 8.17
C MET A 93 -24.21 25.36 6.91
N ASN A 94 -24.64 25.93 5.79
CA ASN A 94 -24.69 25.23 4.50
C ASN A 94 -23.28 24.84 4.04
N ASP A 95 -22.33 25.77 4.11
CA ASP A 95 -20.92 25.54 3.74
C ASP A 95 -20.28 24.45 4.62
N LEU A 96 -20.56 24.45 5.92
CA LEU A 96 -20.09 23.41 6.85
C LEU A 96 -20.71 22.05 6.56
N SER A 97 -21.99 22.00 6.19
CA SER A 97 -22.68 20.77 5.80
C SER A 97 -22.07 20.17 4.53
N LEU A 98 -21.88 20.99 3.48
CA LEU A 98 -21.22 20.56 2.24
C LEU A 98 -19.76 20.12 2.49
N LYS A 99 -19.05 20.83 3.38
CA LYS A 99 -17.69 20.45 3.76
C LYS A 99 -17.65 19.13 4.51
N LEU A 100 -18.63 18.86 5.38
CA LEU A 100 -18.75 17.58 6.09
C LEU A 100 -18.98 16.43 5.13
N GLU A 101 -19.88 16.59 4.17
CA GLU A 101 -20.14 15.60 3.13
C GLU A 101 -18.87 15.25 2.35
N ARG A 102 -18.17 16.26 1.83
CA ARG A 102 -16.90 16.07 1.11
C ARG A 102 -15.83 15.39 1.96
N LEU A 103 -15.68 15.78 3.22
CA LEU A 103 -14.68 15.17 4.11
C LEU A 103 -15.04 13.72 4.45
N ASN A 104 -16.33 13.41 4.59
CA ASN A 104 -16.79 12.03 4.78
C ASN A 104 -16.51 11.16 3.55
N GLU A 105 -16.76 11.67 2.34
CA GLU A 105 -16.41 10.96 1.11
C GLU A 105 -14.91 10.69 1.02
N VAL A 106 -14.08 11.71 1.27
CA VAL A 106 -12.61 11.55 1.25
C VAL A 106 -12.18 10.49 2.27
N ARG A 107 -12.68 10.58 3.51
CA ARG A 107 -12.37 9.59 4.55
C ARG A 107 -12.79 8.17 4.12
N ALA A 108 -13.99 8.01 3.55
CA ALA A 108 -14.48 6.72 3.10
C ALA A 108 -13.60 6.14 1.98
N ARG A 109 -13.21 6.96 1.00
CA ARG A 109 -12.31 6.57 -0.10
C ARG A 109 -10.93 6.13 0.42
N GLU A 110 -10.33 6.90 1.32
CA GLU A 110 -9.01 6.54 1.86
C GLU A 110 -9.06 5.30 2.76
N VAL A 111 -10.14 5.09 3.51
CA VAL A 111 -10.36 3.85 4.27
C VAL A 111 -10.52 2.65 3.33
N GLN A 112 -11.25 2.82 2.22
CA GLN A 112 -11.40 1.77 1.22
C GLN A 112 -10.05 1.45 0.55
N ARG A 113 -9.28 2.47 0.19
CA ARG A 113 -7.91 2.32 -0.35
C ARG A 113 -7.00 1.56 0.61
N MET A 114 -7.06 1.84 1.91
CA MET A 114 -6.31 1.08 2.92
C MET A 114 -6.71 -0.40 2.97
N ARG A 115 -8.00 -0.73 2.79
CA ARG A 115 -8.46 -2.13 2.74
C ARG A 115 -7.97 -2.86 1.50
N GLU A 116 -7.98 -2.18 0.35
CA GLU A 116 -7.46 -2.72 -0.91
C GLU A 116 -5.97 -3.01 -0.82
N LEU A 117 -5.18 -2.01 -0.37
CA LEU A 117 -3.75 -2.18 -0.11
C LEU A 117 -3.47 -3.29 0.91
N GLY A 118 -4.27 -3.38 1.98
CA GLY A 118 -4.15 -4.45 2.97
C GLY A 118 -4.52 -5.84 2.44
N GLY A 119 -5.41 -5.91 1.43
CA GLY A 119 -5.77 -7.15 0.75
C GLY A 119 -4.71 -7.60 -0.26
N GLU A 120 -4.10 -6.65 -0.99
CA GLU A 120 -2.98 -6.92 -1.91
C GLU A 120 -1.75 -7.45 -1.19
N LEU A 121 -1.50 -6.98 0.03
CA LEU A 121 -0.39 -7.46 0.87
C LEU A 121 -0.57 -8.90 1.41
N ARG A 122 -1.80 -9.44 1.39
CA ARG A 122 -2.11 -10.81 1.87
C ARG A 122 -2.17 -11.85 0.76
N ARG A 123 -2.19 -11.43 -0.51
CA ARG A 123 -2.17 -12.33 -1.68
C ARG A 123 -0.74 -12.62 -2.11
#